data_AF-A0AAX2CIB8-F1
#
_entry.id   AF-A0AAX2CIB8-F1
#
_cell.length_a   1.000
_cell.length_b   1.000
_cell.length_c   1.000
_cell.angle_alpha   90.00
_cell.angle_beta   90.00
_cell.angle_gamma   90.00
#
_symmetry.space_group_name_H-M   'P 1'
#
loop_
_entity.id
_entity.type
_entity.pdbx_description
1 polymer ?
#
loop_
_entity_poly.entity_id
_entity_poly.type
_entity_poly.pdbx_seq_one_letter_code
_entity_poly.pdbx_strand_id
1 'polypeptide(L)'
;MKELKLKIENRTITKEEYQSYIWNKKFARRRDKGVVEFWKQERIRILNGETPTRNWSNEQIEDILNKKRAKFNGQTLQGHQTYSAAKYPHLADKGEVIYPLTYKEHFYGWHGRNYKNSLPGKPIKEIIEF
;
A
#
# COMPACT_ATOMS: atom_id res chain seq x y z
N MET A 1 0.27 14.94 11.75
CA MET A 1 -0.12 15.72 10.55
C MET A 1 -1.18 16.78 10.83
N LYS A 2 -2.32 16.44 11.44
CA LYS A 2 -3.36 17.43 11.81
C LYS A 2 -2.81 18.53 12.74
N GLU A 3 -2.05 18.14 13.75
CA GLU A 3 -1.39 19.07 14.68
C GLU A 3 -0.42 20.04 13.96
N LEU A 4 0.51 19.53 13.16
CA LEU A 4 1.41 20.38 12.37
C LEU A 4 0.65 21.31 11.42
N LYS A 5 -0.47 20.85 10.84
CA LYS A 5 -1.33 21.70 9.99
C LYS A 5 -1.94 22.86 10.78
N LEU A 6 -2.44 22.60 11.99
CA LEU A 6 -2.96 23.65 12.88
C LEU A 6 -1.87 24.66 13.25
N LYS A 7 -0.64 24.20 13.54
CA LYS A 7 0.49 25.12 13.81
C LYS A 7 0.85 25.97 12.59
N ILE A 8 0.72 25.46 11.36
CA ILE A 8 0.87 26.26 10.13
C ILE A 8 -0.23 27.32 10.05
N GLU A 9 -1.49 26.94 10.24
CA GLU A 9 -2.65 27.83 10.18
C GLU A 9 -2.54 28.95 11.22
N ASN A 10 -2.09 28.60 12.43
CA ASN A 10 -1.89 29.54 13.54
C ASN A 10 -0.54 30.28 13.50
N ARG A 11 0.31 30.02 12.49
CA ARG A 11 1.66 30.61 12.34
C ARG A 11 2.59 30.38 13.54
N THR A 12 2.40 29.28 14.27
CA THR A 12 3.20 28.91 15.45
C THR A 12 4.20 27.78 15.17
N ILE A 13 4.27 27.31 13.93
CA ILE A 13 5.12 26.17 13.54
C ILE A 13 6.62 26.54 13.54
N THR A 14 7.47 25.66 14.04
CA THR A 14 8.93 25.82 13.91
C THR A 14 9.42 25.42 12.50
N LYS A 15 10.66 25.76 12.16
CA LYS A 15 11.27 25.36 10.89
C LYS A 15 11.35 23.84 10.75
N GLU A 16 11.75 23.13 11.80
CA GLU A 16 11.92 21.68 11.84
C GLU A 16 10.58 20.96 11.69
N GLU A 17 9.55 21.46 12.37
CA GLU A 17 8.18 20.99 12.28
C GLU A 17 7.62 21.16 10.86
N TYR A 18 7.89 22.31 10.23
CA TYR A 18 7.47 22.57 8.86
C TYR A 18 8.17 21.62 7.87
N GLN A 19 9.49 21.39 8.02
CA GLN A 19 10.20 20.42 7.19
C GLN A 19 9.62 19.01 7.37
N SER A 20 9.33 18.61 8.60
CA SER A 20 8.68 17.33 8.91
C SER A 20 7.30 17.23 8.25
N TYR A 21 6.50 18.30 8.27
CA TYR A 21 5.20 18.35 7.60
C TYR A 21 5.33 18.15 6.08
N ILE A 22 6.24 18.90 5.43
CA ILE A 22 6.47 18.80 4.00
C ILE A 22 6.99 17.42 3.61
N TRP A 23 7.94 16.88 4.38
CA TRP A 23 8.45 15.54 4.16
C TRP A 23 7.34 14.49 4.26
N ASN A 24 6.52 14.52 5.32
CA ASN A 24 5.40 13.59 5.50
C ASN A 24 4.38 13.69 4.36
N LYS A 25 4.10 14.91 3.87
CA LYS A 25 3.20 15.13 2.73
C LYS A 25 3.76 14.54 1.43
N LYS A 26 5.06 14.75 1.16
CA LYS A 26 5.75 14.17 0.00
C LYS A 26 5.81 12.64 0.11
N PHE A 27 6.12 12.12 1.29
CA PHE A 27 6.22 10.70 1.55
C PHE A 27 4.86 9.97 1.42
N ALA A 28 3.78 10.57 1.92
CA ALA A 28 2.43 10.04 1.71
C ALA A 28 2.10 9.91 0.22
N ARG A 29 2.30 10.98 -0.57
CA ARG A 29 2.09 10.95 -2.02
C ARG A 29 2.95 9.90 -2.72
N ARG A 30 4.19 9.71 -2.27
CA ARG A 30 5.10 8.69 -2.80
C ARG A 30 4.53 7.28 -2.60
N ARG A 31 4.00 6.98 -1.40
CA ARG A 31 3.34 5.71 -1.10
C ARG A 31 2.08 5.49 -1.93
N ASP A 32 1.24 6.53 -2.05
CA ASP A 32 0.02 6.47 -2.85
C ASP A 32 0.33 6.18 -4.32
N LYS A 33 1.40 6.79 -4.85
CA LYS A 33 1.89 6.51 -6.21
C LYS A 33 2.27 5.05 -6.40
N GLY A 34 2.94 4.43 -5.43
CA GLY A 34 3.29 3.00 -5.50
C GLY A 34 2.05 2.11 -5.60
N VAL A 35 1.02 2.39 -4.79
CA VAL A 35 -0.26 1.65 -4.83
C VAL A 35 -1.00 1.85 -6.15
N VAL A 36 -1.01 3.07 -6.69
CA VAL A 36 -1.61 3.35 -8.01
C VAL A 36 -0.87 2.61 -9.12
N GLU A 37 0.46 2.65 -9.12
CA GLU A 37 1.26 1.96 -10.14
C GLU A 37 1.08 0.45 -10.06
N PHE A 38 0.98 -0.12 -8.86
CA PHE A 38 0.66 -1.53 -8.67
C PHE A 38 -0.64 -1.93 -9.36
N TRP A 39 -1.76 -1.24 -9.10
CA TRP A 39 -3.04 -1.61 -9.69
C TRP A 39 -3.05 -1.45 -11.21
N LYS A 40 -2.30 -0.47 -11.73
CA LYS A 40 -2.09 -0.30 -13.16
C LYS A 40 -1.28 -1.45 -13.75
N GLN A 41 -0.18 -1.84 -13.11
CA GLN A 41 0.65 -2.98 -13.51
C GLN A 41 -0.16 -4.28 -13.49
N GLU A 42 -0.97 -4.49 -12.45
CA GLU A 42 -1.79 -5.69 -12.32
C GLU A 42 -2.83 -5.80 -13.44
N ARG A 43 -3.48 -4.68 -13.77
CA ARG A 43 -4.37 -4.62 -14.93
C ARG A 43 -3.64 -4.92 -16.25
N ILE A 44 -2.42 -4.44 -16.41
CA ILE A 44 -1.61 -4.70 -17.63
C ILE A 44 -1.25 -6.20 -17.71
N ARG A 45 -0.83 -6.83 -16.60
CA ARG A 45 -0.55 -8.28 -16.56
C ARG A 45 -1.73 -9.09 -17.07
N ILE A 46 -2.92 -8.81 -16.53
CA ILE A 46 -4.17 -9.47 -16.92
C ILE A 46 -4.46 -9.26 -18.42
N LEU A 47 -4.35 -8.03 -18.92
CA LEU A 47 -4.62 -7.72 -20.34
C LEU A 47 -3.64 -8.40 -21.30
N ASN A 48 -2.39 -8.58 -20.88
CA ASN A 48 -1.35 -9.22 -21.68
C ASN A 48 -1.38 -10.76 -21.59
N GLY A 49 -2.24 -11.34 -20.74
CA GLY A 49 -2.23 -12.77 -20.45
C GLY A 49 -1.01 -13.23 -19.64
N GLU A 50 -0.34 -12.30 -18.95
CA GLU A 50 0.74 -12.61 -18.02
C GLU A 50 0.16 -13.16 -16.70
N THR A 51 1.00 -13.85 -15.92
CA THR A 51 0.61 -14.33 -14.59
C THR A 51 0.35 -13.14 -13.65
N PRO A 52 -0.87 -12.98 -13.10
CA PRO A 52 -1.16 -11.94 -12.12
C PRO A 52 -0.50 -12.22 -10.77
N THR A 53 -0.51 -11.22 -9.88
CA THR A 53 0.09 -11.34 -8.52
C THR A 53 -0.69 -12.24 -7.58
N ARG A 54 -1.96 -12.52 -7.87
CA ARG A 54 -2.79 -13.50 -7.17
C ARG A 54 -3.61 -14.33 -8.16
N ASN A 55 -4.15 -15.45 -7.68
CA ASN A 55 -5.14 -16.22 -8.42
C ASN A 55 -6.51 -15.53 -8.31
N TRP A 56 -6.72 -14.50 -9.13
CA TRP A 56 -7.97 -13.73 -9.12
C TRP A 56 -9.14 -14.56 -9.67
N SER A 57 -10.30 -14.45 -9.02
CA SER A 57 -11.55 -14.94 -9.60
C SER A 57 -11.95 -14.10 -10.82
N ASN A 58 -12.83 -14.63 -11.66
CA ASN A 58 -13.33 -13.89 -12.84
C ASN A 58 -13.96 -12.54 -12.46
N GLU A 59 -14.69 -12.48 -11.34
CA GLU A 59 -15.28 -11.23 -10.84
C GLU A 59 -14.21 -10.23 -10.40
N GLN A 60 -13.15 -10.70 -9.72
CA GLN A 60 -12.02 -9.86 -9.31
C GLN A 60 -11.23 -9.34 -10.53
N ILE A 61 -11.05 -10.19 -11.54
CA ILE A 61 -10.45 -9.81 -12.83
C ILE A 61 -11.27 -8.70 -13.48
N GLU A 62 -12.60 -8.87 -13.56
CA GLU A 62 -13.50 -7.86 -14.14
C GLU A 62 -13.41 -6.53 -13.38
N ASP A 63 -13.38 -6.56 -12.05
CA ASP A 63 -13.18 -5.36 -11.23
C ASP A 63 -11.87 -4.65 -11.58
N ILE A 64 -10.75 -5.39 -11.64
CA ILE A 64 -9.42 -4.84 -11.95
C ILE A 64 -9.39 -4.23 -13.37
N LEU A 65 -9.96 -4.93 -14.35
CA LEU A 65 -10.04 -4.45 -15.74
C LEU A 65 -10.84 -3.15 -15.86
N ASN A 66 -11.92 -3.03 -15.06
CA ASN A 66 -12.77 -1.84 -14.93
C ASN A 66 -12.19 -0.75 -14.02
N LYS A 67 -10.90 -0.82 -13.66
CA LYS A 67 -10.19 0.13 -12.79
C LYS A 67 -10.79 0.24 -11.38
N LYS A 68 -11.52 -0.80 -10.94
CA LYS A 68 -11.94 -0.98 -9.56
C LYS A 68 -10.90 -1.81 -8.82
N ARG A 69 -11.02 -1.87 -7.50
CA ARG A 69 -10.21 -2.76 -6.67
C ARG A 69 -10.99 -4.05 -6.44
N ALA A 70 -10.31 -5.17 -6.63
CA ALA A 70 -10.86 -6.49 -6.34
C ALA A 70 -11.36 -6.59 -4.89
N LYS A 71 -12.38 -7.42 -4.68
CA LYS A 71 -12.98 -7.68 -3.37
C LYS A 71 -12.88 -9.15 -2.99
N PHE A 72 -12.79 -9.41 -1.70
CA PHE A 72 -12.90 -10.74 -1.11
C PHE A 72 -13.87 -10.69 0.05
N ASN A 73 -14.93 -11.50 0.02
CA ASN A 73 -16.01 -11.51 1.02
C ASN A 73 -16.57 -10.10 1.30
N GLY A 74 -16.80 -9.32 0.25
CA GLY A 74 -17.29 -7.94 0.32
C GLY A 74 -16.25 -6.88 0.74
N GLN A 75 -15.06 -7.30 1.18
CA GLN A 75 -13.98 -6.38 1.60
C GLN A 75 -13.06 -6.06 0.42
N THR A 76 -12.72 -4.79 0.25
CA THR A 76 -11.79 -4.37 -0.81
C THR A 76 -10.36 -4.74 -0.46
N LEU A 77 -9.67 -5.46 -1.35
CA LEU A 77 -8.24 -5.71 -1.22
C LEU A 77 -7.48 -4.40 -1.39
N GLN A 78 -6.58 -4.13 -0.47
CA GLN A 78 -5.74 -2.93 -0.48
C GLN A 78 -4.33 -3.30 -0.92
N GLY A 79 -3.69 -2.43 -1.70
CA GLY A 79 -2.26 -2.58 -2.01
C GLY A 79 -1.43 -2.13 -0.81
N HIS A 80 -0.64 -3.05 -0.26
CA HIS A 80 0.23 -2.79 0.89
C HIS A 80 1.70 -2.89 0.48
N GLN A 81 2.55 -2.02 1.05
CA GLN A 81 3.99 -2.10 0.84
C GLN A 81 4.56 -3.37 1.50
N THR A 82 5.25 -4.20 0.72
CA THR A 82 5.92 -5.41 1.22
C THR A 82 7.24 -5.10 1.93
N TYR A 83 7.78 -3.90 1.71
CA TYR A 83 8.93 -3.35 2.44
C TYR A 83 8.45 -2.20 3.33
N SER A 84 8.99 -2.09 4.54
CA SER A 84 8.70 -0.95 5.42
C SER A 84 9.04 0.36 4.72
N ALA A 85 8.01 1.12 4.34
CA ALA A 85 8.21 2.35 3.57
C ALA A 85 9.08 3.39 4.32
N ALA A 86 9.05 3.38 5.65
CA ALA A 86 9.88 4.27 6.47
C ALA A 86 11.36 3.87 6.44
N LYS A 87 11.67 2.56 6.41
CA LYS A 87 13.05 2.05 6.30
C LYS A 87 13.57 2.09 4.86
N TYR A 88 12.69 1.92 3.88
CA TYR A 88 13.01 1.87 2.45
C TYR A 88 12.23 2.91 1.64
N PRO A 89 12.38 4.21 1.93
CA PRO A 89 11.59 5.26 1.26
C PRO A 89 11.86 5.34 -0.24
N HIS A 90 13.04 4.90 -0.71
CA HIS A 90 13.37 4.85 -2.14
C HIS A 90 12.48 3.84 -2.90
N LEU A 91 11.96 2.80 -2.24
CA LEU A 91 11.05 1.82 -2.83
C LEU A 91 9.57 2.23 -2.73
N ALA A 92 9.24 3.27 -1.97
CA ALA A 92 7.86 3.57 -1.60
C ALA A 92 6.92 3.91 -2.78
N ASP A 93 7.46 4.28 -3.95
CA ASP A 93 6.69 4.54 -5.18
C ASP A 93 6.78 3.43 -6.23
N LYS A 94 7.32 2.27 -5.87
CA LYS A 94 7.48 1.12 -6.76
C LYS A 94 6.25 0.21 -6.62
N GLY A 95 5.53 0.01 -7.72
CA GLY A 95 4.36 -0.88 -7.75
C GLY A 95 4.76 -2.35 -7.57
N GLU A 96 5.99 -2.70 -7.94
CA GLU A 96 6.57 -4.04 -7.89
C GLU A 96 6.76 -4.57 -6.47
N VAL A 97 6.78 -3.65 -5.48
CA VAL A 97 6.88 -4.00 -4.05
C VAL A 97 5.58 -3.76 -3.29
N ILE A 98 4.47 -3.68 -4.01
CA ILE A 98 3.13 -3.68 -3.43
C ILE A 98 2.54 -5.07 -3.59
N TYR A 99 1.84 -5.54 -2.56
CA TYR A 99 1.09 -6.77 -2.63
C TYR A 99 -0.36 -6.54 -2.15
N PRO A 100 -1.37 -7.08 -2.86
CA PRO A 100 -2.76 -6.87 -2.52
C PRO A 100 -3.19 -7.85 -1.41
N LEU A 101 -3.69 -7.30 -0.30
CA LEU A 101 -4.02 -8.07 0.90
C LEU A 101 -5.39 -7.71 1.45
N THR A 102 -6.02 -8.67 2.12
CA THR A 102 -7.08 -8.39 3.09
C THR A 102 -6.48 -7.81 4.38
N TYR A 103 -7.34 -7.23 5.22
CA TYR A 103 -6.92 -6.78 6.55
C TYR A 103 -6.29 -7.91 7.37
N LYS A 104 -6.84 -9.13 7.31
CA LYS A 104 -6.36 -10.27 8.09
C LYS A 104 -5.00 -10.73 7.62
N GLU A 105 -4.81 -10.90 6.31
CA GLU A 105 -3.51 -11.27 5.75
C GLU A 105 -2.45 -10.24 6.12
N HIS A 106 -2.77 -8.95 6.00
CA HIS A 106 -1.86 -7.85 6.38
C HIS A 106 -1.54 -7.85 7.88
N PHE A 107 -2.54 -7.82 8.76
CA PHE A 107 -2.30 -7.66 10.19
C PHE A 107 -1.75 -8.94 10.84
N TYR A 108 -2.31 -10.10 10.54
CA TYR A 108 -1.90 -11.37 11.15
C TYR A 108 -0.70 -11.99 10.45
N GLY A 109 -0.62 -11.88 9.12
CA GLY A 109 0.45 -12.51 8.33
C GLY A 109 1.68 -11.62 8.22
N TRP A 110 1.53 -10.42 7.68
CA TRP A 110 2.66 -9.51 7.43
C TRP A 110 3.19 -8.82 8.70
N HIS A 111 2.30 -8.54 9.65
CA HIS A 111 2.65 -7.85 10.89
C HIS A 111 2.64 -8.72 12.15
N GLY A 112 2.19 -9.97 12.07
CA GLY A 112 2.19 -10.86 13.25
C GLY A 112 1.46 -10.26 14.46
N ARG A 113 0.35 -9.53 14.22
CA ARG A 113 -0.44 -8.78 15.22
C ARG A 113 0.22 -7.51 15.78
N ASN A 114 1.31 -7.03 15.20
CA ASN A 114 1.95 -5.79 15.60
C ASN A 114 2.53 -5.04 14.39
N TYR A 115 1.96 -3.88 14.04
CA TYR A 115 2.38 -3.08 12.89
C TYR A 115 3.86 -2.64 12.92
N LYS A 116 4.52 -2.68 14.09
CA LYS A 116 5.96 -2.41 14.22
C LYS A 116 6.82 -3.55 13.68
N ASN A 117 6.29 -4.77 13.64
CA ASN A 117 6.96 -5.93 13.08
C ASN A 117 6.77 -5.94 11.56
N SER A 118 7.84 -6.20 10.81
CA SER A 118 7.77 -6.44 9.37
C SER A 118 9.05 -7.13 8.91
N LEU A 119 8.92 -8.08 7.99
CA LEU A 119 10.05 -8.62 7.25
C LEU A 119 10.08 -7.96 5.86
N PRO A 120 11.25 -7.57 5.33
CA PRO A 120 11.35 -7.00 3.99
C PRO A 120 10.92 -8.03 2.94
N GLY A 121 9.90 -7.68 2.15
CA GLY A 121 9.48 -8.44 0.97
C GLY A 121 8.69 -9.72 1.25
N LYS A 122 8.43 -10.09 2.52
CA LYS A 122 7.73 -11.33 2.85
C LYS A 122 6.91 -11.22 4.15
N PRO A 123 5.86 -12.04 4.32
CA PRO A 123 5.11 -12.08 5.58
C PRO A 123 5.91 -12.73 6.72
N ILE A 124 5.53 -12.43 7.96
CA ILE A 124 6.04 -13.13 9.17
C ILE A 124 5.42 -14.52 9.26
N LYS A 125 4.13 -14.61 8.95
CA LYS A 125 3.38 -15.86 8.85
C LYS A 125 2.60 -15.88 7.54
N GLU A 126 2.73 -16.96 6.78
CA GLU A 126 1.94 -17.12 5.57
C GLU A 126 0.47 -17.34 5.93
N ILE A 127 -0.37 -16.39 5.50
CA ILE A 127 -1.82 -16.42 5.62
C ILE A 127 -2.36 -15.96 4.28
N ILE A 128 -3.05 -16.86 3.60
CA ILE A 128 -3.66 -16.64 2.29
C ILE A 128 -5.12 -17.05 2.46
N GLU A 129 -6.05 -16.11 2.27
CA GLU A 129 -7.48 -16.40 2.43
C GLU A 129 -8.13 -16.98 1.16
N PHE A 130 -7.41 -17.00 0.03
CA PHE A 130 -7.82 -17.57 -1.27
C PHE A 130 -6.67 -17.50 -2.31
#